data_AF-A0A525C6H6-F1
#
_entry.id   AF-A0A525C6H6-F1
#
_cell.length_a   1.000
_cell.length_b   1.000
_cell.length_c   1.000
_cell.angle_alpha   90.00
_cell.angle_beta   90.00
_cell.angle_gamma   90.00
#
_symmetry.space_group_name_H-M   'P 1'
#
loop_
_entity.id
_entity.type
_entity.pdbx_description
1 polymer ?
#
loop_
_entity_poly.entity_id
_entity_poly.type
_entity_poly.pdbx_seq_one_letter_code
_entity_poly.pdbx_strand_id
1 'polypeptide(L)' 'RIYAGVQIAQIFYHTIEGEYEEYSSGKYQNNQGIQPSLLFKDYS' A
#
# COMPACT_ATOMS: atom_id res chain seq x y z
N ARG A 1 8.63 -21.19 -11.39
CA ARG A 1 8.17 -20.30 -12.49
C ARG A 1 7.07 -19.41 -11.92
N ILE A 2 7.03 -18.13 -12.27
CA ILE A 2 5.97 -17.18 -11.86
C ILE A 2 5.11 -16.91 -13.10
N TYR A 3 3.79 -17.01 -12.96
CA TYR A 3 2.85 -16.87 -14.06
C TYR A 3 1.96 -15.65 -13.84
N ALA A 4 1.88 -14.77 -14.85
CA ALA A 4 1.00 -13.61 -14.81
C ALA A 4 -0.48 -14.03 -14.75
N GLY A 5 -1.29 -13.26 -14.01
CA GLY A 5 -2.74 -13.47 -13.91
C GLY A 5 -3.19 -14.55 -12.93
N VAL A 6 -2.27 -15.25 -12.26
CA VAL A 6 -2.60 -16.21 -11.18
C VAL A 6 -2.79 -15.47 -9.86
N GLN A 7 -3.77 -15.91 -9.06
CA GLN A 7 -4.02 -15.35 -7.73
C GLN A 7 -2.80 -15.60 -6.81
N ILE A 8 -2.37 -14.56 -6.11
CA ILE A 8 -1.15 -14.61 -5.28
C ILE A 8 -1.39 -14.26 -3.81
N ALA A 9 -2.44 -13.49 -3.52
CA ALA A 9 -2.79 -13.06 -2.16
C ALA A 9 -4.28 -12.68 -2.08
N GLN A 10 -4.77 -12.48 -0.86
CA GLN A 10 -6.13 -12.03 -0.54
C GLN A 10 -6.07 -10.85 0.43
N ILE A 11 -7.10 -10.00 0.41
CA ILE A 11 -7.24 -8.89 1.36
C ILE A 11 -8.38 -9.23 2.32
N PHE A 12 -8.10 -9.13 3.62
CA PHE A 12 -9.11 -9.24 4.67
C PHE A 12 -9.37 -7.85 5.25
N TYR A 13 -10.61 -7.40 5.12
CA TYR A 13 -11.04 -6.09 5.60
C TYR A 13 -11.53 -6.18 7.05
N HIS A 14 -11.20 -5.15 7.83
CA HIS A 14 -11.71 -4.95 9.18
C HIS A 14 -12.34 -3.56 9.27
N THR A 15 -13.41 -3.43 10.04
CA THR A 15 -14.03 -2.14 10.31
C THR A 15 -13.20 -1.37 11.33
N ILE A 16 -12.96 -0.09 11.07
CA ILE A 16 -12.38 0.84 12.04
C ILE A 16 -13.55 1.61 12.66
N GLU A 17 -13.65 1.60 13.99
CA GLU A 17 -14.67 2.33 14.74
C GLU A 17 -14.12 3.68 15.23
N GLY A 18 -14.95 4.72 15.18
CA GLY A 18 -14.58 6.07 15.60
C GLY A 18 -13.84 6.88 14.55
N GLU A 19 -13.24 8.00 14.98
CA GLU A 19 -12.43 8.86 14.13
C GLU A 19 -11.13 8.17 13.73
N TYR A 20 -10.73 8.33 12.47
CA TYR A 20 -9.49 7.80 11.94
C TYR A 20 -8.87 8.80 10.96
N GLU A 21 -7.56 8.75 10.81
CA GLU A 21 -6.86 9.52 9.79
C GLU A 21 -6.64 8.65 8.55
N GLU A 22 -7.08 9.15 7.40
CA GLU A 22 -6.84 8.46 6.13
C GLU A 22 -5.37 8.49 5.75
N TYR A 23 -4.91 7.40 5.14
CA TYR A 23 -3.58 7.37 4.55
C TYR A 23 -3.52 8.35 3.37
N SER A 24 -2.71 9.40 3.52
CA SER A 24 -2.56 10.48 2.53
C SER A 24 -1.09 10.87 2.27
N SER A 25 -0.16 9.95 2.56
CA SER A 25 1.28 10.20 2.44
C SER A 25 1.77 10.30 0.99
N GLY A 26 2.71 11.20 0.74
CA GLY A 26 3.42 11.34 -0.55
C GLY A 26 4.42 10.22 -0.89
N LYS A 27 4.43 9.12 -0.11
CA LYS A 27 5.24 7.94 -0.43
C LYS A 27 4.53 7.02 -1.42
N TYR A 28 3.42 6.41 -1.03
CA TYR A 28 2.81 5.29 -1.78
C TYR A 28 1.33 5.52 -2.12
N GLN A 29 0.76 6.68 -1.79
CA GLN A 29 -0.58 7.04 -2.23
C GLN A 29 -0.67 7.01 -3.76
N ASN A 30 -1.75 6.45 -4.31
CA ASN A 30 -2.01 6.34 -5.76
C ASN A 30 -1.01 5.47 -6.56
N ASN A 31 -0.29 4.53 -5.92
CA ASN A 31 0.64 3.64 -6.62
C ASN A 31 -0.08 2.76 -7.68
N GLN A 32 0.46 2.69 -8.91
CA GLN A 32 -0.11 1.93 -10.04
C GLN A 32 0.71 0.68 -10.40
N GLY A 33 1.76 0.36 -9.64
CA GLY A 33 2.62 -0.77 -9.95
C GLY A 33 3.70 -1.05 -8.91
N ILE A 34 4.82 -1.60 -9.38
CA ILE A 34 5.97 -1.90 -8.51
C ILE A 34 6.74 -0.60 -8.26
N GLN A 35 6.86 -0.20 -7.00
CA GLN A 35 7.54 1.03 -6.57
C GLN A 35 8.71 0.67 -5.64
N PRO A 36 9.90 1.29 -5.81
CA PRO A 36 11.00 1.14 -4.85
C PRO A 36 10.68 1.77 -3.49
N SER A 37 11.42 1.38 -2.46
CA SER A 37 11.28 1.98 -1.12
C SER A 37 11.60 3.47 -1.14
N LEU A 38 10.71 4.26 -0.52
CA LEU A 38 10.87 5.71 -0.32
C LEU A 38 11.15 6.05 1.15
N LEU A 39 11.78 5.14 1.88
CA LEU A 39 12.11 5.32 3.29
C LEU A 39 12.96 6.59 3.53
N PHE A 40 13.81 6.97 2.58
CA PHE A 40 14.64 8.18 2.70
C PHE A 40 13.82 9.49 2.83
N LYS A 41 12.53 9.49 2.45
CA LYS A 41 11.64 10.66 2.59
C LYS A 41 11.16 10.90 4.03
N ASP A 42 11.42 10.00 4.98
CA ASP A 42 11.06 10.19 6.40
C ASP A 42 12.05 11.06 7.18
N TYR A 43 13.24 11.26 6.63
CA TYR A 43 14.37 11.83 7.36
C TYR A 43 14.82 13.20 6.82
N SER A 44 13.95 13.86 6.05
CA SER A 44 14.16 15.18 5.45
C SER A 44 13.38 16.28 6.13
#